data_AF-A0AAV6MQ89-F1
#
_entry.id   AF-A0AAV6MQ89-F1
#
_cell.length_a   1.000
_cell.length_b   1.000
_cell.length_c   1.000
_cell.angle_alpha   90.00
_cell.angle_beta   90.00
_cell.angle_gamma   90.00
#
_symmetry.space_group_name_H-M   'P 1'
#
loop_
_entity.id
_entity.type
_entity.pdbx_description
1 polymer ?
#
loop_
_entity_poly.entity_id
_entity_poly.type
_entity_poly.pdbx_seq_one_letter_code
_entity_poly.pdbx_strand_id
1 'polypeptide(L)'
;MEIEVLVPIRDNVEDEALMFDNINMEIKTGENGVGVQKGGVYAPASENGEGSSVVFSREGHLVKKESVLAHVAHDCNSSEQNPKSMLVVTDFKQGKKGKSSHEKKLSRQDRFELGRLFQGAVSSHDWGLAESLIALADPQTLNDALCITLDSIWFLSTQQELHGITGLIKNIIVSGAYDFTRAALRTSFLASCVSACQSRTMSLADTVTVMAQRLRERLQECNGDEILKAEAGSKVQKFTEWALKCIGFHSGCHRNQDRVIQSSAAEIQLQLSAFKFFLDFAGNQLTGKDFTEAFDAACFPLTLFSSSFDPGWAAGISATAIQGLLCLLVEGGADNVNQCFLEASRFGSTELVRILLQIAQRNSLDVDVDLALGFASHYCKIGTMECLVEEGNAIAFLGPLMRAAERGCLPVVEWFVRRGCQDMELCLALTAATSSSQINVADYLLPRVPQHVLAALSIEILKAAGERSSGSLDGVEFLLHSNFLGDPSATYAVADSISKSSDESVAPELRFFLWEHWSEAAYLDGLRQGQENYLNFVRILRWGGSPISLRDIPPPLRVAIAYLPLYRECIKVNGCLFSQKLRGQLVEAARRLGGGGALEEASQGRELLAVLEHHLPPFLIHKF
;
A
#
# COMPACT_ATOMS: atom_id res chain seq x y z
N MET A 1 -6.65 10.94 -11.91
CA MET A 1 -7.86 10.49 -11.16
C MET A 1 -7.36 9.68 -9.98
N GLU A 2 -6.90 10.35 -8.92
CA GLU A 2 -6.27 9.72 -7.75
C GLU A 2 -6.53 10.56 -6.50
N ILE A 3 -7.78 10.58 -6.04
CA ILE A 3 -8.19 11.09 -4.72
C ILE A 3 -9.31 10.15 -4.23
N GLU A 4 -9.47 10.00 -2.91
CA GLU A 4 -10.52 9.23 -2.21
C GLU A 4 -10.32 7.71 -2.06
N VAL A 5 -9.26 7.29 -1.35
CA VAL A 5 -9.36 6.17 -0.38
C VAL A 5 -8.58 6.51 0.89
N LEU A 6 -9.15 7.40 1.71
CA LEU A 6 -8.75 7.64 3.09
C LEU A 6 -10.03 7.93 3.89
N VAL A 7 -10.51 6.95 4.65
CA VAL A 7 -11.62 7.16 5.58
C VAL A 7 -11.16 8.19 6.62
N PRO A 8 -11.86 9.33 6.79
CA PRO A 8 -11.39 10.38 7.67
C PRO A 8 -11.66 10.00 9.13
N ILE A 9 -10.64 9.49 9.82
CA ILE A 9 -10.57 9.54 11.28
C ILE A 9 -10.42 11.02 11.64
N ARG A 10 -11.56 11.68 11.91
CA ARG A 10 -11.59 13.10 12.27
C ARG A 10 -10.91 13.36 13.62
N ASP A 11 -10.37 14.57 13.72
CA ASP A 11 -9.53 15.06 14.80
C ASP A 11 -10.21 15.02 16.18
N ASN A 12 -9.45 14.65 17.22
CA ASN A 12 -9.06 15.61 18.28
C ASN A 12 -8.25 14.98 19.43
N VAL A 13 -7.48 15.86 20.07
CA VAL A 13 -6.87 15.80 21.42
C VAL A 13 -5.42 15.31 21.54
N GLU A 14 -4.60 16.24 22.05
CA GLU A 14 -3.19 16.10 22.40
C GLU A 14 -2.95 15.43 23.77
N ASP A 15 -1.85 14.68 23.83
CA ASP A 15 -0.97 14.33 24.95
C ASP A 15 -1.41 13.50 26.19
N GLU A 16 -0.41 12.80 26.73
CA GLU A 16 -0.59 11.55 27.48
C GLU A 16 -0.66 11.67 29.01
N ALA A 17 -1.87 11.50 29.56
CA ALA A 17 -2.10 10.83 30.84
C ALA A 17 -3.51 10.20 30.99
N LEU A 18 -4.35 10.23 29.94
CA LEU A 18 -5.81 10.23 30.06
C LEU A 18 -6.56 9.14 29.26
N MET A 19 -5.90 8.03 28.90
CA MET A 19 -6.35 7.02 27.92
C MET A 19 -7.66 6.23 28.19
N PHE A 20 -8.51 6.64 29.14
CA PHE A 20 -9.83 6.03 29.37
C PHE A 20 -11.02 7.00 29.32
N ASP A 21 -10.82 8.32 29.17
CA ASP A 21 -11.92 9.29 29.34
C ASP A 21 -12.53 9.85 28.05
N ASN A 22 -11.82 9.88 26.90
CA ASN A 22 -12.25 10.64 25.71
C ASN A 22 -13.09 9.88 24.66
N ILE A 23 -13.85 8.86 25.05
CA ILE A 23 -14.99 8.34 24.26
C ILE A 23 -16.34 8.84 24.85
N ASN A 24 -16.31 9.75 25.84
CA ASN A 24 -17.51 10.12 26.64
C ASN A 24 -18.24 11.41 26.25
N MET A 25 -17.87 12.13 25.17
CA MET A 25 -18.62 13.35 24.79
C MET A 25 -18.77 13.59 23.28
N GLU A 26 -20.01 13.94 22.92
CA GLU A 26 -20.50 14.59 21.69
C GLU A 26 -21.01 13.73 20.52
N ILE A 27 -22.15 13.03 20.75
CA ILE A 27 -23.29 13.15 19.83
C ILE A 27 -24.54 13.51 20.66
N LYS A 28 -24.92 14.79 20.67
CA LYS A 28 -26.26 15.22 21.09
C LYS A 28 -27.05 15.73 19.90
N THR A 29 -28.16 15.05 19.64
CA THR A 29 -29.17 15.40 18.63
C THR A 29 -29.68 16.83 18.82
N GLY A 30 -29.50 17.66 17.79
CA GLY A 30 -30.06 19.01 17.72
C GLY A 30 -31.27 19.07 16.81
N GLU A 31 -32.47 18.82 17.34
CA GLU A 31 -33.71 19.22 16.68
C GLU A 31 -33.80 20.76 16.68
N ASN A 32 -33.75 21.40 15.51
CA ASN A 32 -33.95 22.84 15.40
C ASN A 32 -35.33 23.16 14.83
N GLY A 33 -36.18 23.72 15.69
CA GLY A 33 -37.53 24.16 15.33
C GLY A 33 -37.54 25.39 14.41
N VAL A 34 -38.58 25.46 13.57
CA VAL A 34 -38.77 26.51 12.56
C VAL A 34 -39.19 27.85 13.19
N GLY A 35 -38.47 28.93 12.86
CA GLY A 35 -38.84 30.32 13.11
C GLY A 35 -38.82 31.14 11.81
N VAL A 36 -39.84 31.95 11.56
CA VAL A 36 -40.23 32.42 10.21
C VAL A 36 -40.39 33.95 10.14
N GLN A 37 -40.20 34.51 8.93
CA GLN A 37 -40.48 35.91 8.48
C GLN A 37 -39.49 37.02 8.94
N LYS A 38 -39.22 38.11 8.19
CA LYS A 38 -39.82 38.62 6.92
C LYS A 38 -38.92 39.65 6.18
N GLY A 39 -38.92 39.61 4.84
CA GLY A 39 -38.78 40.77 3.92
C GLY A 39 -37.38 41.38 3.71
N GLY A 40 -36.99 41.79 2.49
CA GLY A 40 -37.61 41.58 1.17
C GLY A 40 -37.08 42.49 0.05
N VAL A 41 -37.23 42.04 -1.21
CA VAL A 41 -37.20 42.79 -2.51
C VAL A 41 -35.85 43.47 -2.86
N TYR A 42 -35.12 43.15 -3.94
CA TYR A 42 -35.51 43.14 -5.37
C TYR A 42 -34.58 42.23 -6.23
N ALA A 43 -35.05 41.84 -7.43
CA ALA A 43 -34.29 41.14 -8.49
C ALA A 43 -34.25 42.03 -9.77
N PRO A 44 -33.36 41.81 -10.77
CA PRO A 44 -33.44 40.65 -11.68
C PRO A 44 -32.09 40.02 -12.18
N ALA A 45 -32.22 38.90 -12.92
CA ALA A 45 -31.34 38.15 -13.86
C ALA A 45 -29.93 38.69 -14.26
N SER A 46 -28.95 37.89 -14.73
CA SER A 46 -28.97 36.53 -15.33
C SER A 46 -27.59 35.82 -15.29
N GLU A 47 -27.61 34.48 -15.27
CA GLU A 47 -26.63 33.49 -15.82
C GLU A 47 -25.09 33.60 -15.67
N ASN A 48 -24.57 32.59 -14.93
CA ASN A 48 -23.43 31.70 -15.26
C ASN A 48 -21.96 32.19 -15.27
N GLY A 49 -21.14 31.50 -14.45
CA GLY A 49 -19.77 31.12 -14.82
C GLY A 49 -18.63 31.61 -13.92
N GLU A 50 -18.63 31.29 -12.62
CA GLU A 50 -17.53 31.69 -11.73
C GLU A 50 -16.38 30.68 -11.65
N GLY A 51 -15.16 31.19 -11.85
CA GLY A 51 -13.92 30.54 -11.44
C GLY A 51 -12.86 31.59 -11.08
N SER A 52 -12.16 31.37 -9.96
CA SER A 52 -10.92 32.06 -9.54
C SER A 52 -10.95 33.59 -9.28
N SER A 53 -10.75 34.00 -8.02
CA SER A 53 -9.43 34.49 -7.55
C SER A 53 -9.42 35.23 -6.18
N VAL A 54 -8.58 34.71 -5.27
CA VAL A 54 -7.60 35.38 -4.37
C VAL A 54 -7.88 36.78 -3.74
N VAL A 55 -7.61 36.92 -2.42
CA VAL A 55 -6.71 37.92 -1.74
C VAL A 55 -7.16 38.29 -0.30
N PHE A 56 -6.17 38.38 0.60
CA PHE A 56 -6.23 38.68 2.05
C PHE A 56 -6.63 40.13 2.44
N SER A 57 -7.21 40.28 3.65
CA SER A 57 -6.92 41.31 4.69
C SER A 57 -7.88 41.15 5.89
N ARG A 58 -7.63 41.55 7.14
CA ARG A 58 -6.42 41.86 7.96
C ARG A 58 -6.93 42.06 9.42
N GLU A 59 -6.08 41.85 10.44
CA GLU A 59 -6.47 41.82 11.87
C GLU A 59 -6.97 43.15 12.52
N GLY A 60 -7.81 43.01 13.55
CA GLY A 60 -7.57 43.61 14.88
C GLY A 60 -8.50 44.73 15.38
N HIS A 61 -9.11 44.56 16.57
CA HIS A 61 -8.69 45.30 17.79
C HIS A 61 -9.40 44.91 19.12
N LEU A 62 -8.61 45.05 20.20
CA LEU A 62 -8.84 44.92 21.65
C LEU A 62 -10.07 45.64 22.28
N VAL A 63 -10.48 45.23 23.51
CA VAL A 63 -10.43 46.08 24.75
C VAL A 63 -10.90 45.39 26.07
N LYS A 64 -9.98 45.31 27.08
CA LYS A 64 -10.11 45.39 28.57
C LYS A 64 -11.01 44.37 29.34
N LYS A 65 -10.76 44.04 30.63
CA LYS A 65 -10.24 44.86 31.77
C LYS A 65 -9.63 44.06 32.95
N GLU A 66 -8.80 44.70 33.77
CA GLU A 66 -8.02 44.15 34.91
C GLU A 66 -8.62 44.39 36.32
N SER A 67 -8.16 43.61 37.33
CA SER A 67 -7.92 43.98 38.76
C SER A 67 -7.35 42.76 39.54
N VAL A 68 -6.04 42.57 39.83
CA VAL A 68 -5.10 43.19 40.80
C VAL A 68 -5.32 42.83 42.31
N LEU A 69 -4.20 42.43 42.98
CA LEU A 69 -3.90 42.11 44.41
C LEU A 69 -3.84 40.60 44.77
N ALA A 70 -2.68 39.94 45.02
CA ALA A 70 -1.63 40.10 46.06
C ALA A 70 -2.10 39.68 47.49
N HIS A 71 -1.47 38.84 48.33
CA HIS A 71 -0.14 38.19 48.48
C HIS A 71 -0.33 36.77 49.13
N VAL A 72 0.62 35.90 49.53
CA VAL A 72 2.11 35.85 49.62
C VAL A 72 2.62 34.38 49.51
N ALA A 73 3.94 34.10 49.61
CA ALA A 73 4.57 32.77 49.48
C ALA A 73 4.94 32.06 50.81
N HIS A 74 5.09 30.72 50.79
CA HIS A 74 6.18 30.02 51.50
C HIS A 74 6.42 28.57 51.00
N ASP A 75 7.69 28.13 51.07
CA ASP A 75 8.22 26.82 50.64
C ASP A 75 8.13 25.67 51.66
N CYS A 76 8.47 24.46 51.16
CA CYS A 76 9.16 23.33 51.84
C CYS A 76 8.39 22.10 52.37
N ASN A 77 8.50 21.01 51.58
CA ASN A 77 9.08 19.70 51.92
C ASN A 77 8.47 18.72 52.97
N SER A 78 8.15 17.52 52.43
CA SER A 78 8.70 16.19 52.81
C SER A 78 7.96 15.23 53.75
N SER A 79 8.19 13.92 53.48
CA SER A 79 7.88 12.70 54.25
C SER A 79 6.41 12.20 54.32
N GLU A 80 6.09 10.90 54.46
CA GLU A 80 6.69 9.60 54.04
C GLU A 80 5.66 8.46 54.34
N GLN A 81 5.89 7.23 53.82
CA GLN A 81 5.36 5.91 54.30
C GLN A 81 3.94 5.41 53.93
N ASN A 82 3.93 4.51 52.93
CA ASN A 82 3.28 3.18 52.85
C ASN A 82 1.78 2.92 53.13
N PRO A 83 1.12 2.07 52.30
CA PRO A 83 -0.27 1.65 52.48
C PRO A 83 -0.43 0.46 53.45
N LYS A 84 -1.60 0.36 54.10
CA LYS A 84 -2.09 -0.88 54.72
C LYS A 84 -3.38 -1.32 54.06
N SER A 85 -3.38 -2.52 53.52
CA SER A 85 -4.58 -3.24 53.09
C SER A 85 -5.43 -3.65 54.30
N MET A 86 -6.75 -3.42 54.26
CA MET A 86 -7.69 -4.35 54.89
C MET A 86 -9.05 -4.26 54.20
N LEU A 87 -9.62 -5.42 53.83
CA LEU A 87 -11.01 -5.51 53.41
C LEU A 87 -11.92 -5.08 54.57
N VAL A 88 -12.93 -4.28 54.26
CA VAL A 88 -14.20 -4.33 54.97
C VAL A 88 -15.32 -4.36 53.93
N VAL A 89 -15.88 -5.56 53.71
CA VAL A 89 -17.23 -5.69 53.17
C VAL A 89 -18.17 -5.19 54.27
N THR A 90 -18.77 -4.03 54.08
CA THR A 90 -19.87 -3.55 54.93
C THR A 90 -21.18 -3.60 54.19
N ASP A 91 -22.15 -4.29 54.79
CA ASP A 91 -23.53 -4.41 54.31
C ASP A 91 -24.13 -3.05 53.95
N PHE A 92 -24.60 -2.92 52.70
CA PHE A 92 -25.52 -1.86 52.32
C PHE A 92 -26.90 -2.11 52.96
N LYS A 93 -27.06 -1.66 54.21
CA LYS A 93 -28.33 -1.70 54.92
C LYS A 93 -29.44 -1.00 54.12
N GLN A 94 -30.59 -1.67 54.01
CA GLN A 94 -31.81 -1.09 53.44
C GLN A 94 -32.20 0.22 54.16
N GLY A 95 -32.27 1.31 53.39
CA GLY A 95 -32.54 2.66 53.89
C GLY A 95 -33.62 3.38 53.08
N LYS A 96 -34.89 3.14 53.44
CA LYS A 96 -36.11 3.96 53.21
C LYS A 96 -36.37 4.60 51.82
N LYS A 97 -37.57 4.31 51.30
CA LYS A 97 -38.21 5.04 50.17
C LYS A 97 -38.12 6.56 50.32
N GLY A 98 -37.48 7.22 49.36
CA GLY A 98 -37.56 8.65 49.09
C GLY A 98 -37.44 8.89 47.58
N LYS A 99 -38.34 9.70 46.99
CA LYS A 99 -38.36 9.95 45.55
C LYS A 99 -37.32 11.02 45.16
N SER A 100 -36.27 10.63 44.45
CA SER A 100 -35.75 11.41 43.31
C SER A 100 -34.90 10.52 42.40
N SER A 101 -35.14 10.62 41.10
CA SER A 101 -34.37 9.91 40.07
C SER A 101 -33.08 10.67 39.77
N HIS A 102 -32.08 10.50 40.61
CA HIS A 102 -30.70 10.82 40.23
C HIS A 102 -29.99 9.52 39.87
N GLU A 103 -29.57 9.43 38.61
CA GLU A 103 -28.67 8.39 38.13
C GLU A 103 -27.44 8.33 39.05
N LYS A 104 -27.15 7.15 39.61
CA LYS A 104 -25.94 6.95 40.42
C LYS A 104 -24.72 6.95 39.51
N LYS A 105 -24.25 8.13 39.13
CA LYS A 105 -23.01 8.29 38.37
C LYS A 105 -21.84 7.87 39.27
N LEU A 106 -21.25 6.71 38.97
CA LEU A 106 -20.12 6.16 39.72
C LEU A 106 -18.89 7.06 39.54
N SER A 107 -17.98 7.08 40.53
CA SER A 107 -16.69 7.75 40.33
C SER A 107 -15.82 6.96 39.34
N ARG A 108 -14.84 7.62 38.72
CA ARG A 108 -13.93 6.97 37.76
C ARG A 108 -13.19 5.78 38.37
N GLN A 109 -12.84 5.86 39.66
CA GLN A 109 -12.21 4.75 40.40
C GLN A 109 -13.20 3.60 40.65
N ASP A 110 -14.43 3.90 41.09
CA ASP A 110 -15.45 2.88 41.35
C ASP A 110 -15.79 2.08 40.08
N ARG A 111 -15.89 2.76 38.92
CA ARG A 111 -16.10 2.11 37.62
C ARG A 111 -14.95 1.17 37.25
N PHE A 112 -13.71 1.61 37.45
CA PHE A 112 -12.53 0.78 37.17
C PHE A 112 -12.48 -0.46 38.08
N GLU A 113 -12.78 -0.31 39.37
CA GLU A 113 -12.80 -1.43 40.30
C GLU A 113 -13.97 -2.38 40.02
N LEU A 114 -15.16 -1.86 39.71
CA LEU A 114 -16.33 -2.66 39.33
C LEU A 114 -16.09 -3.42 38.02
N GLY A 115 -15.52 -2.77 36.99
CA GLY A 115 -15.14 -3.42 35.74
C GLY A 115 -14.09 -4.51 35.92
N ARG A 116 -13.09 -4.29 36.79
CA ARG A 116 -12.08 -5.31 37.15
C ARG A 116 -12.71 -6.50 37.89
N LEU A 117 -13.62 -6.26 38.83
CA LEU A 117 -14.36 -7.33 39.54
C LEU A 117 -15.25 -8.12 38.57
N PHE A 118 -15.92 -7.42 37.66
CA PHE A 118 -16.77 -8.04 36.63
C PHE A 118 -15.96 -8.90 35.66
N GLN A 119 -14.84 -8.39 35.13
CA GLN A 119 -13.90 -9.18 34.32
C GLN A 119 -13.40 -10.43 35.08
N GLY A 120 -13.07 -10.29 36.37
CA GLY A 120 -12.66 -11.42 37.20
C GLY A 120 -13.76 -12.49 37.33
N ALA A 121 -15.01 -12.07 37.57
CA ALA A 121 -16.16 -12.97 37.67
C ALA A 121 -16.45 -13.70 36.34
N VAL A 122 -16.45 -12.96 35.22
CA VAL A 122 -16.68 -13.55 33.88
C VAL A 122 -15.55 -14.51 33.49
N SER A 123 -14.27 -14.12 33.64
CA SER A 123 -13.13 -14.99 33.31
C SER A 123 -12.98 -16.20 34.24
N SER A 124 -13.62 -16.20 35.42
CA SER A 124 -13.70 -17.36 36.32
C SER A 124 -15.01 -18.16 36.19
N HIS A 125 -15.89 -17.75 35.27
CA HIS A 125 -17.22 -18.34 35.05
C HIS A 125 -18.15 -18.29 36.27
N ASP A 126 -17.94 -17.34 37.18
CA ASP A 126 -18.86 -17.04 38.30
C ASP A 126 -19.99 -16.12 37.82
N TRP A 127 -20.93 -16.74 37.10
CA TRP A 127 -22.10 -16.05 36.53
C TRP A 127 -22.96 -15.37 37.60
N GLY A 128 -23.05 -15.95 38.80
CA GLY A 128 -23.85 -15.40 39.90
C GLY A 128 -23.23 -14.12 40.48
N LEU A 129 -21.91 -14.10 40.67
CA LEU A 129 -21.19 -12.89 41.03
C LEU A 129 -21.31 -11.84 39.91
N ALA A 130 -21.09 -12.21 38.65
CA ALA A 130 -21.21 -11.31 37.51
C ALA A 130 -22.60 -10.66 37.42
N GLU A 131 -23.68 -11.43 37.54
CA GLU A 131 -25.06 -10.91 37.60
C GLU A 131 -25.29 -9.95 38.76
N SER A 132 -24.75 -10.23 39.94
CA SER A 132 -24.90 -9.35 41.11
C SER A 132 -24.25 -7.97 40.92
N LEU A 133 -23.18 -7.89 40.11
CA LEU A 133 -22.46 -6.66 39.80
C LEU A 133 -23.19 -5.79 38.78
N ILE A 134 -24.03 -6.36 37.90
CA ILE A 134 -24.88 -5.62 36.94
C ILE A 134 -25.77 -4.61 37.69
N ALA A 135 -26.35 -5.01 38.82
CA ALA A 135 -27.23 -4.17 39.63
C ALA A 135 -26.52 -2.97 40.32
N LEU A 136 -25.18 -2.93 40.30
CA LEU A 136 -24.36 -1.87 40.86
C LEU A 136 -23.81 -0.90 39.79
N ALA A 137 -23.90 -1.27 38.51
CA ALA A 137 -23.33 -0.53 37.40
C ALA A 137 -24.18 0.69 37.00
N ASP A 138 -23.52 1.76 36.56
CA ASP A 138 -24.15 2.85 35.82
C ASP A 138 -24.17 2.54 34.31
N PRO A 139 -24.93 3.28 33.47
CA PRO A 139 -25.08 2.93 32.04
C PRO A 139 -23.75 2.82 31.27
N GLN A 140 -22.74 3.61 31.64
CA GLN A 140 -21.41 3.50 31.02
C GLN A 140 -20.71 2.20 31.42
N THR A 141 -20.81 1.84 32.70
CA THR A 141 -20.23 0.59 33.23
C THR A 141 -20.98 -0.64 32.71
N LEU A 142 -22.28 -0.53 32.40
CA LEU A 142 -23.04 -1.56 31.69
C LEU A 142 -22.55 -1.76 30.25
N ASN A 143 -22.22 -0.68 29.53
CA ASN A 143 -21.61 -0.78 28.19
C ASN A 143 -20.20 -1.41 28.24
N ASP A 144 -19.40 -1.08 29.26
CA ASP A 144 -18.09 -1.73 29.48
C ASP A 144 -18.23 -3.21 29.88
N ALA A 145 -19.22 -3.55 30.72
CA ALA A 145 -19.55 -4.93 31.08
C ALA A 145 -20.06 -5.74 29.88
N LEU A 146 -20.83 -5.14 28.98
CA LEU A 146 -21.22 -5.75 27.71
C LEU A 146 -19.98 -6.07 26.87
N CYS A 147 -19.06 -5.12 26.69
CA CYS A 147 -17.79 -5.35 26.00
C CYS A 147 -17.01 -6.54 26.60
N ILE A 148 -16.81 -6.55 27.93
CA ILE A 148 -16.13 -7.65 28.64
C ILE A 148 -16.80 -9.00 28.42
N THR A 149 -18.14 -9.02 28.42
CA THR A 149 -18.93 -10.24 28.21
C THR A 149 -18.80 -10.72 26.77
N LEU A 150 -18.85 -9.84 25.77
CA LEU A 150 -18.65 -10.22 24.36
C LEU A 150 -17.19 -10.60 24.07
N ASP A 151 -16.22 -9.95 24.69
CA ASP A 151 -14.80 -10.29 24.54
C ASP A 151 -14.52 -11.73 25.00
N SER A 152 -15.25 -12.17 26.04
CA SER A 152 -15.13 -13.51 26.63
C SER A 152 -15.73 -14.63 25.75
N ILE A 153 -16.51 -14.27 24.71
CA ILE A 153 -17.11 -15.25 23.79
C ILE A 153 -16.04 -16.12 23.12
N TRP A 154 -14.91 -15.54 22.71
CA TRP A 154 -13.88 -16.23 21.93
C TRP A 154 -13.02 -17.22 22.72
N PHE A 155 -13.36 -17.44 23.99
CA PHE A 155 -12.71 -18.39 24.90
C PHE A 155 -13.67 -19.47 25.43
N LEU A 156 -14.92 -19.49 24.95
CA LEU A 156 -15.92 -20.48 25.32
C LEU A 156 -15.47 -21.90 24.92
N SER A 157 -15.53 -22.80 25.90
CA SER A 157 -15.16 -24.21 25.82
C SER A 157 -16.36 -25.15 26.02
N THR A 158 -17.40 -24.75 26.76
CA THR A 158 -18.53 -25.62 27.10
C THR A 158 -19.92 -25.02 26.88
N GLN A 159 -20.92 -25.89 26.71
CA GLN A 159 -22.34 -25.52 26.60
C GLN A 159 -22.87 -24.80 27.86
N GLN A 160 -22.30 -25.08 29.04
CA GLN A 160 -22.67 -24.39 30.28
C GLN A 160 -22.19 -22.93 30.27
N GLU A 161 -21.00 -22.68 29.74
CA GLU A 161 -20.49 -21.31 29.56
C GLU A 161 -21.30 -20.56 28.49
N LEU A 162 -21.68 -21.20 27.39
CA LEU A 162 -22.59 -20.62 26.39
C LEU A 162 -23.93 -20.19 27.03
N HIS A 163 -24.50 -21.00 27.93
CA HIS A 163 -25.74 -20.63 28.62
C HIS A 163 -25.53 -19.46 29.61
N GLY A 164 -24.43 -19.47 30.37
CA GLY A 164 -24.10 -18.39 31.31
C GLY A 164 -23.84 -17.06 30.61
N ILE A 165 -23.05 -17.06 29.53
CA ILE A 165 -22.68 -15.85 28.79
C ILE A 165 -23.87 -15.24 28.04
N THR A 166 -24.74 -16.06 27.44
CA THR A 166 -25.97 -15.57 26.79
C THR A 166 -27.00 -15.06 27.81
N GLY A 167 -27.06 -15.66 29.00
CA GLY A 167 -27.78 -15.12 30.16
C GLY A 167 -27.26 -13.73 30.57
N LEU A 168 -25.95 -13.57 30.72
CA LEU A 168 -25.33 -12.27 31.04
C LEU A 168 -25.60 -11.22 29.96
N ILE A 169 -25.39 -11.53 28.67
CA ILE A 169 -25.66 -10.61 27.55
C ILE A 169 -27.08 -10.07 27.65
N LYS A 170 -28.06 -10.97 27.80
CA LYS A 170 -29.47 -10.60 27.98
C LYS A 170 -29.68 -9.71 29.21
N ASN A 171 -29.12 -10.07 30.36
CA ASN A 171 -29.30 -9.33 31.61
C ASN A 171 -28.66 -7.93 31.57
N ILE A 172 -27.49 -7.78 30.96
CA ILE A 172 -26.78 -6.49 30.80
C ILE A 172 -27.58 -5.56 29.88
N ILE A 173 -28.08 -6.07 28.74
CA ILE A 173 -28.85 -5.26 27.79
C ILE A 173 -30.21 -4.87 28.37
N VAL A 174 -30.92 -5.80 29.03
CA VAL A 174 -32.18 -5.49 29.74
C VAL A 174 -31.98 -4.50 30.89
N SER A 175 -30.78 -4.45 31.49
CA SER A 175 -30.42 -3.47 32.53
C SER A 175 -30.07 -2.08 31.98
N GLY A 176 -29.96 -1.91 30.67
CA GLY A 176 -29.78 -0.60 30.01
C GLY A 176 -28.43 -0.38 29.31
N ALA A 177 -27.68 -1.43 28.95
CA ALA A 177 -26.59 -1.28 27.98
C ALA A 177 -27.15 -1.03 26.56
N TYR A 178 -26.52 -0.13 25.82
CA TYR A 178 -26.99 0.35 24.51
C TYR A 178 -25.89 0.58 23.47
N ASP A 179 -24.61 0.57 23.86
CA ASP A 179 -23.47 0.82 22.96
C ASP A 179 -23.07 -0.46 22.20
N PHE A 180 -23.97 -0.94 21.34
CA PHE A 180 -23.79 -2.17 20.58
C PHE A 180 -22.71 -2.04 19.51
N THR A 181 -22.56 -0.87 18.90
CA THR A 181 -21.52 -0.56 17.91
C THR A 181 -20.13 -0.80 18.51
N ARG A 182 -19.78 -0.11 19.61
CA ARG A 182 -18.47 -0.29 20.27
C ARG A 182 -18.24 -1.74 20.68
N ALA A 183 -19.27 -2.41 21.19
CA ALA A 183 -19.19 -3.80 21.62
C ALA A 183 -18.92 -4.76 20.43
N ALA A 184 -19.62 -4.57 19.30
CA ALA A 184 -19.46 -5.34 18.07
C ALA A 184 -18.09 -5.12 17.41
N LEU A 185 -17.64 -3.88 17.25
CA LEU A 185 -16.32 -3.55 16.69
C LEU A 185 -15.19 -4.18 17.52
N ARG A 186 -15.22 -3.95 18.85
CA ARG A 186 -14.18 -4.43 19.78
C ARG A 186 -14.09 -5.95 19.83
N THR A 187 -15.23 -6.65 19.92
CA THR A 187 -15.21 -8.11 19.99
C THR A 187 -14.79 -8.73 18.64
N SER A 188 -15.15 -8.11 17.51
CA SER A 188 -14.76 -8.59 16.16
C SER A 188 -13.25 -8.43 15.90
N PHE A 189 -12.65 -7.33 16.39
CA PHE A 189 -11.19 -7.15 16.42
C PHE A 189 -10.51 -8.22 17.30
N LEU A 190 -11.04 -8.47 18.51
CA LEU A 190 -10.48 -9.45 19.42
C LEU A 190 -10.55 -10.88 18.86
N ALA A 191 -11.67 -11.28 18.27
CA ALA A 191 -11.85 -12.58 17.60
C ALA A 191 -10.73 -12.86 16.58
N SER A 192 -10.37 -11.82 15.84
CA SER A 192 -9.36 -11.84 14.78
C SER A 192 -7.95 -11.94 15.35
N CYS A 193 -7.65 -11.21 16.43
CA CYS A 193 -6.43 -11.39 17.22
C CYS A 193 -6.33 -12.78 17.86
N VAL A 194 -7.42 -13.31 18.43
CA VAL A 194 -7.48 -14.66 19.03
C VAL A 194 -7.14 -15.70 17.97
N SER A 195 -7.89 -15.74 16.87
CA SER A 195 -7.74 -16.75 15.82
C SER A 195 -6.37 -16.71 15.14
N ALA A 196 -5.77 -15.53 14.99
CA ALA A 196 -4.43 -15.37 14.44
C ALA A 196 -3.29 -15.66 15.44
N CYS A 197 -3.56 -15.60 16.74
CA CYS A 197 -2.62 -16.08 17.76
C CYS A 197 -2.66 -17.61 17.93
N GLN A 198 -3.82 -18.24 17.69
CA GLN A 198 -3.96 -19.71 17.75
C GLN A 198 -3.09 -20.46 16.73
N SER A 199 -2.82 -19.86 15.57
CA SER A 199 -2.03 -20.46 14.49
C SER A 199 -0.51 -20.28 14.62
N ARG A 200 -0.01 -19.76 15.74
CA ARG A 200 1.40 -19.36 15.88
C ARG A 200 2.23 -20.33 16.71
N THR A 201 3.46 -20.57 16.23
CA THR A 201 4.59 -21.13 16.99
C THR A 201 5.42 -20.07 17.73
N MET A 202 5.10 -18.78 17.56
CA MET A 202 5.80 -17.64 18.19
C MET A 202 5.16 -17.20 19.51
N SER A 203 5.93 -16.50 20.36
CA SER A 203 5.42 -15.99 21.63
C SER A 203 4.48 -14.80 21.47
N LEU A 204 3.70 -14.52 22.52
CA LEU A 204 2.78 -13.40 22.57
C LEU A 204 3.50 -12.03 22.51
N ALA A 205 4.74 -11.95 23.00
CA ALA A 205 5.54 -10.71 22.98
C ALA A 205 6.13 -10.42 21.59
N ASP A 206 6.61 -11.46 20.90
CA ASP A 206 7.06 -11.35 19.51
C ASP A 206 5.91 -10.91 18.59
N THR A 207 4.69 -11.32 18.95
CA THR A 207 3.46 -10.95 18.22
C THR A 207 3.19 -9.45 18.19
N VAL A 208 3.29 -8.74 19.32
CA VAL A 208 3.19 -7.25 19.35
C VAL A 208 4.20 -6.65 18.37
N THR A 209 5.44 -7.10 18.45
CA THR A 209 6.58 -6.50 17.74
C THR A 209 6.44 -6.67 16.23
N VAL A 210 6.03 -7.85 15.77
CA VAL A 210 5.74 -8.13 14.35
C VAL A 210 4.56 -7.30 13.86
N MET A 211 3.46 -7.21 14.62
CA MET A 211 2.29 -6.42 14.20
C MET A 211 2.60 -4.92 14.14
N ALA A 212 3.35 -4.38 15.11
CA ALA A 212 3.79 -2.98 15.11
C ALA A 212 4.81 -2.67 14.00
N GLN A 213 5.58 -3.65 13.53
CA GLN A 213 6.44 -3.53 12.35
C GLN A 213 5.60 -3.54 11.06
N ARG A 214 4.69 -4.51 10.89
CA ARG A 214 3.79 -4.60 9.72
C ARG A 214 2.87 -3.40 9.58
N LEU A 215 2.40 -2.84 10.70
CA LEU A 215 1.63 -1.61 10.69
C LEU A 215 2.43 -0.42 10.17
N ARG A 216 3.70 -0.28 10.60
CA ARG A 216 4.59 0.78 10.09
C ARG A 216 4.84 0.64 8.60
N GLU A 217 5.03 -0.59 8.10
CA GLU A 217 5.15 -0.86 6.67
C GLU A 217 3.86 -0.49 5.91
N ARG A 218 2.69 -0.90 6.41
CA ARG A 218 1.38 -0.53 5.86
C ARG A 218 1.17 0.99 5.82
N LEU A 219 1.59 1.72 6.85
CA LEU A 219 1.51 3.18 6.91
C LEU A 219 2.52 3.88 5.98
N GLN A 220 3.68 3.28 5.74
CA GLN A 220 4.66 3.75 4.74
C GLN A 220 4.17 3.53 3.31
N GLU A 221 3.48 2.43 3.02
CA GLU A 221 2.84 2.17 1.72
C GLU A 221 1.62 3.09 1.44
N CYS A 222 1.15 3.88 2.42
CA CYS A 222 0.05 4.83 2.28
C CYS A 222 0.51 6.26 2.05
N ASN A 223 -0.13 6.97 1.12
CA ASN A 223 0.03 8.42 0.96
C ASN A 223 -0.84 9.15 1.99
N GLY A 224 -0.25 10.03 2.80
CA GLY A 224 -0.96 10.75 3.86
C GLY A 224 -0.01 11.47 4.82
N ASP A 225 -0.57 12.25 5.74
CA ASP A 225 0.19 13.00 6.76
C ASP A 225 0.94 12.06 7.73
N GLU A 226 2.24 12.29 7.91
CA GLU A 226 3.08 11.50 8.81
C GLU A 226 2.67 11.60 10.29
N ILE A 227 2.04 12.70 10.71
CA ILE A 227 1.51 12.88 12.07
C ILE A 227 0.31 11.94 12.26
N LEU A 228 -0.65 11.95 11.33
CA LEU A 228 -1.82 11.07 11.37
C LEU A 228 -1.43 9.59 11.29
N LYS A 229 -0.41 9.26 10.49
CA LYS A 229 0.18 7.91 10.45
C LYS A 229 0.76 7.50 11.81
N ALA A 230 1.55 8.37 12.44
CA ALA A 230 2.13 8.08 13.76
C ALA A 230 1.06 7.89 14.83
N GLU A 231 -0.01 8.70 14.82
CA GLU A 231 -1.14 8.60 15.74
C GLU A 231 -1.93 7.28 15.53
N ALA A 232 -2.25 6.94 14.28
CA ALA A 232 -2.88 5.66 13.94
C ALA A 232 -2.00 4.47 14.35
N GLY A 233 -0.67 4.59 14.17
CA GLY A 233 0.35 3.67 14.67
C GLY A 233 0.22 3.39 16.17
N SER A 234 0.23 4.45 16.97
CA SER A 234 0.10 4.40 18.43
C SER A 234 -1.23 3.79 18.88
N LYS A 235 -2.36 4.20 18.26
CA LYS A 235 -3.69 3.67 18.57
C LYS A 235 -3.76 2.16 18.36
N VAL A 236 -3.35 1.68 17.19
CA VAL A 236 -3.41 0.24 16.85
C VAL A 236 -2.45 -0.59 17.72
N GLN A 237 -1.25 -0.08 18.03
CA GLN A 237 -0.36 -0.77 18.97
C GLN A 237 -1.06 -0.99 20.32
N LYS A 238 -1.70 0.05 20.86
CA LYS A 238 -2.40 -0.01 22.16
C LYS A 238 -3.61 -0.96 22.13
N PHE A 239 -4.37 -1.02 21.02
CA PHE A 239 -5.40 -2.04 20.81
C PHE A 239 -4.83 -3.47 20.72
N THR A 240 -3.68 -3.64 20.06
CA THR A 240 -3.00 -4.94 19.94
C THR A 240 -2.52 -5.42 21.32
N GLU A 241 -1.87 -4.55 22.10
CA GLU A 241 -1.47 -4.84 23.48
C GLU A 241 -2.65 -5.18 24.39
N TRP A 242 -3.80 -4.51 24.21
CA TRP A 242 -5.04 -4.84 24.92
C TRP A 242 -5.54 -6.23 24.54
N ALA A 243 -5.66 -6.54 23.24
CA ALA A 243 -6.17 -7.83 22.78
C ALA A 243 -5.29 -9.01 23.28
N LEU A 244 -3.97 -8.84 23.28
CA LEU A 244 -3.05 -9.85 23.80
C LEU A 244 -3.13 -9.97 25.34
N LYS A 245 -3.39 -8.89 26.08
CA LYS A 245 -3.69 -8.98 27.52
C LYS A 245 -4.97 -9.81 27.76
N CYS A 246 -6.04 -9.60 26.98
CA CYS A 246 -7.25 -10.41 27.04
C CYS A 246 -6.97 -11.90 26.76
N ILE A 247 -6.22 -12.23 25.70
CA ILE A 247 -5.78 -13.60 25.40
C ILE A 247 -4.98 -14.19 26.57
N GLY A 248 -4.06 -13.41 27.15
CA GLY A 248 -3.28 -13.79 28.32
C GLY A 248 -4.16 -14.15 29.54
N PHE A 249 -5.13 -13.30 29.90
CA PHE A 249 -6.03 -13.55 31.03
C PHE A 249 -6.80 -14.87 30.90
N HIS A 250 -7.34 -15.17 29.73
CA HIS A 250 -8.12 -16.39 29.51
C HIS A 250 -7.22 -17.64 29.39
N SER A 251 -6.02 -17.52 28.79
CA SER A 251 -5.03 -18.61 28.76
C SER A 251 -4.55 -19.03 30.15
N GLY A 252 -4.37 -18.08 31.08
CA GLY A 252 -3.89 -18.33 32.44
C GLY A 252 -4.89 -19.03 33.36
N CYS A 253 -6.19 -18.99 33.05
CA CYS A 253 -7.24 -19.67 33.81
C CYS A 253 -7.34 -21.17 33.45
N HIS A 254 -6.99 -21.56 32.22
CA HIS A 254 -6.94 -22.96 31.79
C HIS A 254 -5.66 -23.64 32.30
N ARG A 255 -5.75 -24.20 33.51
CA ARG A 255 -4.65 -24.81 34.27
C ARG A 255 -4.14 -26.17 33.74
N ASN A 256 -3.99 -26.34 32.43
CA ASN A 256 -3.37 -27.51 31.78
C ASN A 256 -2.32 -27.04 30.75
N GLN A 257 -1.03 -27.19 31.10
CA GLN A 257 0.08 -26.50 30.43
C GLN A 257 0.43 -26.97 28.99
N ASP A 258 -0.17 -28.04 28.47
CA ASP A 258 0.22 -28.66 27.18
C ASP A 258 -0.81 -28.53 26.05
N ARG A 259 -1.90 -27.77 26.24
CA ARG A 259 -2.83 -27.42 25.14
C ARG A 259 -2.67 -25.97 24.72
N VAL A 260 -1.76 -25.74 23.78
CA VAL A 260 -1.69 -24.48 23.02
C VAL A 260 -2.94 -24.38 22.15
N ILE A 261 -3.99 -23.74 22.70
CA ILE A 261 -5.15 -23.07 22.07
C ILE A 261 -5.60 -23.59 20.68
N GLN A 262 -5.68 -24.90 20.47
CA GLN A 262 -6.36 -25.49 19.32
C GLN A 262 -7.85 -25.59 19.64
N SER A 263 -8.60 -24.56 19.25
CA SER A 263 -10.06 -24.59 19.40
C SER A 263 -10.64 -25.74 18.57
N SER A 264 -11.51 -26.53 19.16
CA SER A 264 -12.23 -27.58 18.42
C SER A 264 -13.36 -26.98 17.58
N ALA A 265 -13.79 -27.68 16.52
CA ALA A 265 -14.93 -27.23 15.71
C ALA A 265 -16.23 -27.07 16.54
N ALA A 266 -16.38 -27.85 17.61
CA ALA A 266 -17.48 -27.71 18.55
C ALA A 266 -17.38 -26.40 19.37
N GLU A 267 -16.18 -26.02 19.80
CA GLU A 267 -15.93 -24.76 20.53
C GLU A 267 -16.22 -23.55 19.64
N ILE A 268 -15.73 -23.55 18.39
CA ILE A 268 -16.04 -22.49 17.42
C ILE A 268 -17.56 -22.36 17.19
N GLN A 269 -18.29 -23.47 17.16
CA GLN A 269 -19.75 -23.43 17.07
C GLN A 269 -20.38 -22.75 18.31
N LEU A 270 -19.86 -22.97 19.53
CA LEU A 270 -20.31 -22.24 20.73
C LEU A 270 -20.05 -20.74 20.60
N GLN A 271 -18.83 -20.37 20.20
CA GLN A 271 -18.37 -18.99 20.06
C GLN A 271 -19.25 -18.21 19.06
N LEU A 272 -19.44 -18.76 17.85
CA LEU A 272 -20.30 -18.19 16.82
C LEU A 272 -21.78 -18.15 17.24
N SER A 273 -22.26 -19.15 18.00
CA SER A 273 -23.64 -19.14 18.51
C SER A 273 -23.87 -18.06 19.57
N ALA A 274 -22.90 -17.81 20.46
CA ALA A 274 -22.97 -16.73 21.44
C ALA A 274 -22.93 -15.36 20.76
N PHE A 275 -22.04 -15.18 19.77
CA PHE A 275 -21.95 -13.93 19.03
C PHE A 275 -23.21 -13.67 18.20
N LYS A 276 -23.75 -14.69 17.53
CA LYS A 276 -25.04 -14.59 16.84
C LYS A 276 -26.17 -14.23 17.79
N PHE A 277 -26.25 -14.85 18.97
CA PHE A 277 -27.25 -14.50 19.98
C PHE A 277 -27.18 -13.02 20.39
N PHE A 278 -25.98 -12.45 20.51
CA PHE A 278 -25.82 -11.03 20.74
C PHE A 278 -26.38 -10.19 19.58
N LEU A 279 -26.03 -10.51 18.32
CA LEU A 279 -26.53 -9.79 17.15
C LEU A 279 -28.06 -9.87 17.04
N ASP A 280 -28.64 -11.07 17.22
CA ASP A 280 -30.09 -11.30 17.21
C ASP A 280 -30.80 -10.50 18.33
N PHE A 281 -30.14 -10.28 19.48
CA PHE A 281 -30.70 -9.54 20.62
C PHE A 281 -30.55 -8.01 20.48
N ALA A 282 -29.44 -7.53 19.89
CA ALA A 282 -29.27 -6.13 19.52
C ALA A 282 -30.27 -5.72 18.42
N GLY A 283 -30.49 -6.62 17.45
CA GLY A 283 -31.47 -6.48 16.38
C GLY A 283 -31.29 -5.17 15.61
N ASN A 284 -32.40 -4.47 15.34
CA ASN A 284 -32.45 -3.23 14.56
C ASN A 284 -31.72 -2.02 15.22
N GLN A 285 -31.05 -2.20 16.36
CA GLN A 285 -30.18 -1.17 16.96
C GLN A 285 -28.76 -1.19 16.39
N LEU A 286 -28.39 -2.24 15.64
CA LEU A 286 -27.25 -2.22 14.74
C LEU A 286 -27.72 -1.91 13.31
N THR A 287 -27.02 -0.99 12.66
CA THR A 287 -27.24 -0.62 11.25
C THR A 287 -26.19 -1.28 10.35
N GLY A 288 -26.42 -1.31 9.03
CA GLY A 288 -25.41 -1.80 8.07
C GLY A 288 -24.05 -1.11 8.21
N LYS A 289 -24.01 0.16 8.63
CA LYS A 289 -22.77 0.88 8.93
C LYS A 289 -22.01 0.27 10.12
N ASP A 290 -22.72 -0.12 11.18
CA ASP A 290 -22.11 -0.74 12.36
C ASP A 290 -21.54 -2.14 12.02
N PHE A 291 -22.23 -2.89 11.16
CA PHE A 291 -21.73 -4.16 10.62
C PHE A 291 -20.50 -3.97 9.74
N THR A 292 -20.51 -2.96 8.87
CA THR A 292 -19.39 -2.55 8.01
C THR A 292 -18.16 -2.19 8.83
N GLU A 293 -18.30 -1.34 9.85
CA GLU A 293 -17.21 -0.97 10.75
C GLU A 293 -16.69 -2.18 11.57
N ALA A 294 -17.57 -3.08 12.01
CA ALA A 294 -17.18 -4.33 12.67
C ALA A 294 -16.44 -5.30 11.73
N PHE A 295 -16.81 -5.33 10.45
CA PHE A 295 -16.17 -6.15 9.41
C PHE A 295 -14.75 -5.65 9.10
N ASP A 296 -14.55 -4.33 9.00
CA ASP A 296 -13.22 -3.71 8.92
C ASP A 296 -12.39 -4.02 10.17
N ALA A 297 -12.98 -3.89 11.36
CA ALA A 297 -12.32 -4.20 12.63
C ALA A 297 -11.86 -5.67 12.73
N ALA A 298 -12.59 -6.62 12.13
CA ALA A 298 -12.18 -8.02 12.01
C ALA A 298 -11.09 -8.24 10.95
N CYS A 299 -11.25 -7.67 9.75
CA CYS A 299 -10.28 -7.86 8.67
C CYS A 299 -8.92 -7.21 8.98
N PHE A 300 -8.92 -6.08 9.69
CA PHE A 300 -7.71 -5.27 9.90
C PHE A 300 -6.56 -6.03 10.59
N PRO A 301 -6.72 -6.70 11.76
CA PRO A 301 -5.66 -7.51 12.36
C PRO A 301 -5.11 -8.55 11.39
N LEU A 302 -5.98 -9.24 10.65
CA LEU A 302 -5.60 -10.33 9.74
C LEU A 302 -4.68 -9.84 8.62
N THR A 303 -4.82 -8.59 8.16
CA THR A 303 -3.85 -7.99 7.21
C THR A 303 -2.45 -7.79 7.82
N LEU A 304 -2.37 -7.46 9.11
CA LEU A 304 -1.10 -7.33 9.84
C LEU A 304 -0.47 -8.71 10.15
N PHE A 305 -1.29 -9.75 10.24
CA PHE A 305 -0.86 -11.15 10.41
C PHE A 305 -0.48 -11.87 9.10
N SER A 306 -0.71 -11.25 7.94
CA SER A 306 -0.52 -11.81 6.59
C SER A 306 0.70 -12.73 6.41
N SER A 307 1.90 -12.28 6.79
CA SER A 307 3.14 -13.06 6.63
C SER A 307 3.44 -14.06 7.76
N SER A 308 2.49 -14.32 8.63
CA SER A 308 2.62 -15.23 9.78
C SER A 308 1.58 -16.35 9.81
N PHE A 309 0.73 -16.42 8.79
CA PHE A 309 -0.10 -17.58 8.52
C PHE A 309 0.69 -18.57 7.68
N ASP A 310 0.70 -19.84 8.10
CA ASP A 310 1.20 -20.92 7.26
C ASP A 310 0.30 -21.08 6.01
N PRO A 311 0.85 -21.44 4.84
CA PRO A 311 0.05 -21.70 3.64
C PRO A 311 -1.04 -22.74 3.91
N GLY A 312 -2.29 -22.37 3.65
CA GLY A 312 -3.46 -23.22 3.95
C GLY A 312 -4.10 -22.99 5.33
N TRP A 313 -3.67 -21.98 6.09
CA TRP A 313 -4.35 -21.53 7.32
C TRP A 313 -5.86 -21.32 7.12
N ALA A 314 -6.27 -20.79 5.96
CA ALA A 314 -7.67 -20.57 5.59
C ALA A 314 -8.52 -21.86 5.53
N ALA A 315 -7.90 -23.05 5.43
CA ALA A 315 -8.57 -24.34 5.55
C ALA A 315 -8.49 -24.94 6.98
N GLY A 316 -7.76 -24.29 7.88
CA GLY A 316 -7.56 -24.69 9.26
C GLY A 316 -8.72 -24.28 10.18
N ILE A 317 -8.77 -24.91 11.37
CA ILE A 317 -9.90 -24.75 12.30
C ILE A 317 -10.05 -23.28 12.75
N SER A 318 -8.96 -22.57 13.09
CA SER A 318 -9.02 -21.16 13.48
C SER A 318 -9.54 -20.23 12.38
N ALA A 319 -9.37 -20.56 11.10
CA ALA A 319 -9.96 -19.79 10.01
C ALA A 319 -11.49 -19.96 9.92
N THR A 320 -12.04 -21.11 10.35
CA THR A 320 -13.50 -21.31 10.36
C THR A 320 -14.23 -20.39 11.35
N ALA A 321 -13.57 -19.98 12.45
CA ALA A 321 -14.10 -18.95 13.35
C ALA A 321 -14.20 -17.59 12.65
N ILE A 322 -13.15 -17.20 11.92
CA ILE A 322 -13.12 -15.95 11.15
C ILE A 322 -14.13 -15.96 10.00
N GLN A 323 -14.19 -17.05 9.24
CA GLN A 323 -15.17 -17.21 8.17
C GLN A 323 -16.61 -17.11 8.73
N GLY A 324 -16.88 -17.73 9.88
CA GLY A 324 -18.17 -17.64 10.56
C GLY A 324 -18.50 -16.23 11.05
N LEU A 325 -17.55 -15.55 11.69
CA LEU A 325 -17.69 -14.16 12.15
C LEU A 325 -18.00 -13.23 10.98
N LEU A 326 -17.18 -13.26 9.94
CA LEU A 326 -17.34 -12.40 8.77
C LEU A 326 -18.65 -12.71 8.01
N CYS A 327 -19.07 -13.98 7.94
CA CYS A 327 -20.40 -14.32 7.41
C CYS A 327 -21.53 -13.70 8.24
N LEU A 328 -21.48 -13.74 9.58
CA LEU A 328 -22.52 -13.14 10.44
C LEU A 328 -22.59 -11.62 10.29
N LEU A 329 -21.45 -10.95 10.06
CA LEU A 329 -21.41 -9.51 9.80
C LEU A 329 -21.96 -9.15 8.41
N VAL A 330 -21.70 -9.97 7.39
CA VAL A 330 -22.31 -9.84 6.06
C VAL A 330 -23.81 -10.11 6.10
N GLU A 331 -24.26 -11.17 6.79
CA GLU A 331 -25.68 -11.47 7.02
C GLU A 331 -26.40 -10.33 7.76
N GLY A 332 -25.69 -9.57 8.61
CA GLY A 332 -26.19 -8.36 9.27
C GLY A 332 -26.25 -7.11 8.38
N GLY A 333 -25.54 -7.09 7.24
CA GLY A 333 -25.57 -6.00 6.26
C GLY A 333 -24.27 -5.21 6.09
N ALA A 334 -23.10 -5.80 6.37
CA ALA A 334 -21.80 -5.23 5.97
C ALA A 334 -21.65 -5.20 4.43
N ASP A 335 -21.30 -4.04 3.86
CA ASP A 335 -21.21 -3.81 2.40
C ASP A 335 -19.77 -3.62 1.87
N ASN A 336 -18.79 -3.48 2.76
CA ASN A 336 -17.37 -3.25 2.46
C ASN A 336 -16.55 -4.48 2.04
N VAL A 337 -17.17 -5.64 1.79
CA VAL A 337 -16.43 -6.90 1.50
C VAL A 337 -15.43 -6.74 0.34
N ASN A 338 -15.82 -6.05 -0.74
CA ASN A 338 -14.91 -5.76 -1.85
C ASN A 338 -13.76 -4.81 -1.45
N GLN A 339 -14.02 -3.80 -0.61
CA GLN A 339 -12.98 -2.88 -0.12
C GLN A 339 -11.93 -3.63 0.71
N CYS A 340 -12.36 -4.47 1.68
CA CYS A 340 -11.44 -5.28 2.48
C CYS A 340 -10.68 -6.30 1.62
N PHE A 341 -11.30 -6.82 0.55
CA PHE A 341 -10.68 -7.76 -0.40
C PHE A 341 -9.58 -7.09 -1.25
N LEU A 342 -9.81 -5.88 -1.73
CA LEU A 342 -8.81 -5.07 -2.44
C LEU A 342 -7.64 -4.68 -1.51
N GLU A 343 -7.92 -4.30 -0.26
CA GLU A 343 -6.89 -4.00 0.74
C GLU A 343 -6.08 -5.24 1.13
N ALA A 344 -6.74 -6.38 1.38
CA ALA A 344 -6.08 -7.65 1.65
C ALA A 344 -5.13 -8.02 0.50
N SER A 345 -5.56 -7.81 -0.74
CA SER A 345 -4.77 -8.06 -1.95
C SER A 345 -3.57 -7.12 -2.09
N ARG A 346 -3.75 -5.82 -1.81
CA ARG A 346 -2.67 -4.81 -1.74
C ARG A 346 -1.58 -5.20 -0.74
N PHE A 347 -1.96 -5.60 0.48
CA PHE A 347 -0.98 -5.92 1.53
C PHE A 347 -0.41 -7.35 1.44
N GLY A 348 -0.89 -8.17 0.50
CA GLY A 348 -0.40 -9.55 0.31
C GLY A 348 -0.96 -10.55 1.32
N SER A 349 -2.18 -10.33 1.80
CA SER A 349 -2.84 -11.12 2.84
C SER A 349 -3.54 -12.35 2.23
N THR A 350 -2.78 -13.21 1.55
CA THR A 350 -3.30 -14.30 0.70
C THR A 350 -4.37 -15.17 1.37
N GLU A 351 -4.19 -15.53 2.65
CA GLU A 351 -5.16 -16.36 3.38
C GLU A 351 -6.47 -15.60 3.70
N LEU A 352 -6.40 -14.29 3.95
CA LEU A 352 -7.59 -13.43 4.10
C LEU A 352 -8.29 -13.25 2.74
N VAL A 353 -7.55 -13.04 1.66
CA VAL A 353 -8.08 -12.99 0.28
C VAL A 353 -8.87 -14.26 -0.03
N ARG A 354 -8.35 -15.44 0.33
CA ARG A 354 -9.05 -16.73 0.18
C ARG A 354 -10.35 -16.80 1.00
N ILE A 355 -10.33 -16.38 2.27
CA ILE A 355 -11.55 -16.35 3.10
C ILE A 355 -12.60 -15.40 2.49
N LEU A 356 -12.19 -14.23 2.02
CA LEU A 356 -13.08 -13.25 1.40
C LEU A 356 -13.67 -13.75 0.07
N LEU A 357 -12.90 -14.45 -0.76
CA LEU A 357 -13.44 -15.14 -1.96
C LEU A 357 -14.53 -16.15 -1.59
N GLN A 358 -14.30 -16.99 -0.58
CA GLN A 358 -15.30 -17.98 -0.13
C GLN A 358 -16.56 -17.31 0.42
N ILE A 359 -16.42 -16.19 1.15
CA ILE A 359 -17.56 -15.41 1.67
C ILE A 359 -18.34 -14.77 0.51
N ALA A 360 -17.66 -14.18 -0.47
CA ALA A 360 -18.29 -13.57 -1.64
C ALA A 360 -19.06 -14.62 -2.46
N GLN A 361 -18.45 -15.77 -2.76
CA GLN A 361 -19.09 -16.89 -3.44
C GLN A 361 -20.33 -17.41 -2.67
N ARG A 362 -20.22 -17.59 -1.34
CA ARG A 362 -21.33 -18.08 -0.50
C ARG A 362 -22.50 -17.11 -0.43
N ASN A 363 -22.23 -15.80 -0.36
CA ASN A 363 -23.24 -14.76 -0.19
C ASN A 363 -23.66 -14.10 -1.52
N SER A 364 -23.15 -14.57 -2.66
CA SER A 364 -23.38 -13.98 -3.99
C SER A 364 -23.03 -12.49 -4.07
N LEU A 365 -21.91 -12.11 -3.42
CA LEU A 365 -21.38 -10.75 -3.47
C LEU A 365 -20.45 -10.58 -4.67
N ASP A 366 -20.49 -9.39 -5.27
CA ASP A 366 -19.56 -9.01 -6.34
C ASP A 366 -18.24 -8.50 -5.73
N VAL A 367 -17.12 -9.07 -6.19
CA VAL A 367 -15.77 -8.70 -5.76
C VAL A 367 -14.86 -8.60 -6.99
N ASP A 368 -14.12 -7.51 -7.10
CA ASP A 368 -13.34 -7.19 -8.29
C ASP A 368 -11.97 -7.89 -8.25
N VAL A 369 -11.96 -9.16 -8.66
CA VAL A 369 -10.76 -10.02 -8.65
C VAL A 369 -9.69 -9.53 -9.62
N ASP A 370 -10.07 -8.91 -10.75
CA ASP A 370 -9.13 -8.38 -11.74
C ASP A 370 -8.46 -7.07 -11.23
N LEU A 371 -9.20 -6.20 -10.55
CA LEU A 371 -8.63 -5.04 -9.86
C LEU A 371 -7.76 -5.46 -8.66
N ALA A 372 -8.17 -6.48 -7.91
CA ALA A 372 -7.37 -7.08 -6.84
C ALA A 372 -6.03 -7.63 -7.39
N LEU A 373 -6.05 -8.29 -8.55
CA LEU A 373 -4.84 -8.75 -9.24
C LEU A 373 -3.96 -7.56 -9.66
N GLY A 374 -4.57 -6.45 -10.08
CA GLY A 374 -3.89 -5.17 -10.32
C GLY A 374 -3.14 -4.65 -9.10
N PHE A 375 -3.77 -4.62 -7.92
CA PHE A 375 -3.12 -4.21 -6.67
C PHE A 375 -2.03 -5.18 -6.23
N ALA A 376 -2.30 -6.49 -6.23
CA ALA A 376 -1.32 -7.52 -5.86
C ALA A 376 -0.07 -7.47 -6.76
N SER A 377 -0.26 -7.27 -8.07
CA SER A 377 0.83 -7.10 -9.04
C SER A 377 1.61 -5.81 -8.83
N HIS A 378 0.93 -4.70 -8.55
CA HIS A 378 1.57 -3.42 -8.27
C HIS A 378 2.47 -3.49 -7.03
N TYR A 379 2.03 -4.12 -5.94
CA TYR A 379 2.85 -4.29 -4.73
C TYR A 379 3.69 -5.58 -4.73
N CYS A 380 3.83 -6.23 -5.90
CA CYS A 380 4.60 -7.44 -6.18
C CYS A 380 4.34 -8.60 -5.20
N LYS A 381 3.07 -8.78 -4.78
CA LYS A 381 2.59 -9.82 -3.85
C LYS A 381 2.28 -11.14 -4.59
N ILE A 382 3.33 -11.80 -5.11
CA ILE A 382 3.22 -12.98 -6.01
C ILE A 382 2.26 -14.08 -5.49
N GLY A 383 2.40 -14.54 -4.24
CA GLY A 383 1.54 -15.59 -3.70
C GLY A 383 0.06 -15.20 -3.58
N THR A 384 -0.24 -13.90 -3.57
CA THR A 384 -1.62 -13.39 -3.63
C THR A 384 -2.13 -13.33 -5.07
N MET A 385 -1.27 -13.00 -6.04
CA MET A 385 -1.60 -13.10 -7.47
C MET A 385 -1.94 -14.55 -7.87
N GLU A 386 -1.23 -15.53 -7.30
CA GLU A 386 -1.49 -16.96 -7.50
C GLU A 386 -2.89 -17.35 -7.00
N CYS A 387 -3.24 -16.99 -5.76
CA CYS A 387 -4.59 -17.18 -5.21
C CYS A 387 -5.68 -16.51 -6.06
N LEU A 388 -5.47 -15.27 -6.51
CA LEU A 388 -6.44 -14.51 -7.32
C LEU A 388 -6.68 -15.14 -8.70
N VAL A 389 -5.66 -15.73 -9.33
CA VAL A 389 -5.81 -16.43 -10.62
C VAL A 389 -6.38 -17.84 -10.44
N GLU A 390 -5.92 -18.60 -9.45
CA GLU A 390 -6.27 -20.02 -9.31
C GLU A 390 -7.59 -20.27 -8.56
N GLU A 391 -7.92 -19.40 -7.59
CA GLU A 391 -9.12 -19.53 -6.75
C GLU A 391 -10.14 -18.43 -7.05
N GLY A 392 -9.65 -17.22 -7.37
CA GLY A 392 -10.47 -16.08 -7.80
C GLY A 392 -10.87 -16.12 -9.28
N ASN A 393 -10.20 -16.93 -10.11
CA ASN A 393 -10.40 -17.00 -11.57
C ASN A 393 -10.17 -15.65 -12.30
N ALA A 394 -9.23 -14.82 -11.83
CA ALA A 394 -8.85 -13.59 -12.54
C ALA A 394 -8.34 -13.88 -13.97
N ILE A 395 -8.75 -13.07 -14.94
CA ILE A 395 -8.47 -13.25 -16.37
C ILE A 395 -7.84 -12.03 -17.05
N ALA A 396 -7.95 -10.84 -16.47
CA ALA A 396 -7.49 -9.59 -17.10
C ALA A 396 -6.00 -9.32 -16.82
N PHE A 397 -5.08 -10.02 -17.51
CA PHE A 397 -3.64 -9.92 -17.24
C PHE A 397 -2.98 -8.67 -17.83
N LEU A 398 -3.47 -8.13 -18.95
CA LEU A 398 -2.87 -6.98 -19.64
C LEU A 398 -2.62 -5.76 -18.74
N GLY A 399 -3.63 -5.30 -17.98
CA GLY A 399 -3.51 -4.11 -17.13
C GLY A 399 -2.51 -4.28 -15.97
N PRO A 400 -2.58 -5.37 -15.19
CA PRO A 400 -1.56 -5.73 -14.21
C PRO A 400 -0.14 -5.87 -14.79
N LEU A 401 0.01 -6.54 -15.94
CA LEU A 401 1.30 -6.72 -16.62
C LEU A 401 1.90 -5.38 -17.08
N MET A 402 1.11 -4.50 -17.71
CA MET A 402 1.58 -3.18 -18.15
C MET A 402 2.10 -2.35 -16.97
N ARG A 403 1.35 -2.26 -15.85
CA ARG A 403 1.82 -1.52 -14.66
C ARG A 403 3.08 -2.11 -14.03
N ALA A 404 3.22 -3.45 -14.06
CA ALA A 404 4.44 -4.11 -13.60
C ALA A 404 5.65 -3.76 -14.48
N ALA A 405 5.42 -3.64 -15.79
CA ALA A 405 6.42 -3.26 -16.78
C ALA A 405 6.84 -1.79 -16.65
N GLU A 406 5.89 -0.85 -16.52
CA GLU A 406 6.13 0.59 -16.28
C GLU A 406 6.95 0.85 -15.01
N ARG A 407 6.69 0.06 -13.95
CA ARG A 407 7.40 0.17 -12.66
C ARG A 407 8.70 -0.63 -12.58
N GLY A 408 9.05 -1.41 -13.60
CA GLY A 408 10.26 -2.23 -13.59
C GLY A 408 10.23 -3.43 -12.64
N CYS A 409 9.06 -3.90 -12.16
CA CYS A 409 8.97 -5.07 -11.27
C CYS A 409 9.14 -6.38 -12.07
N LEU A 410 10.38 -6.64 -12.50
CA LEU A 410 10.75 -7.82 -13.30
C LEU A 410 10.16 -9.14 -12.76
N PRO A 411 10.18 -9.47 -11.45
CA PRO A 411 9.61 -10.73 -10.94
C PRO A 411 8.11 -10.92 -11.27
N VAL A 412 7.32 -9.84 -11.28
CA VAL A 412 5.90 -9.86 -11.64
C VAL A 412 5.73 -10.04 -13.15
N VAL A 413 6.55 -9.35 -13.95
CA VAL A 413 6.56 -9.53 -15.42
C VAL A 413 6.93 -10.96 -15.80
N GLU A 414 7.96 -11.54 -15.19
CA GLU A 414 8.31 -12.94 -15.42
C GLU A 414 7.18 -13.91 -15.06
N TRP A 415 6.45 -13.62 -13.98
CA TRP A 415 5.33 -14.46 -13.52
C TRP A 415 4.19 -14.48 -14.56
N PHE A 416 3.80 -13.31 -15.09
CA PHE A 416 2.81 -13.21 -16.16
C PHE A 416 3.28 -13.91 -17.45
N VAL A 417 4.53 -13.68 -17.86
CA VAL A 417 5.14 -14.34 -19.02
C VAL A 417 5.12 -15.87 -18.89
N ARG A 418 5.43 -16.42 -17.70
CA ARG A 418 5.38 -17.87 -17.41
C ARG A 418 3.96 -18.44 -17.48
N ARG A 419 2.91 -17.64 -17.26
CA ARG A 419 1.49 -18.05 -17.41
C ARG A 419 0.95 -17.93 -18.83
N GLY A 420 1.77 -17.51 -19.80
CA GLY A 420 1.41 -17.55 -21.22
C GLY A 420 0.58 -16.36 -21.72
N CYS A 421 0.96 -15.13 -21.31
CA CYS A 421 0.44 -13.90 -21.92
C CYS A 421 0.56 -13.90 -23.45
N GLN A 422 -0.40 -13.26 -24.11
CA GLN A 422 -0.52 -13.22 -25.57
C GLN A 422 0.53 -12.29 -26.19
N ASP A 423 0.88 -12.54 -27.46
CA ASP A 423 1.88 -11.76 -28.22
C ASP A 423 1.65 -10.24 -28.18
N MET A 424 0.38 -9.81 -28.25
CA MET A 424 0.00 -8.39 -28.16
C MET A 424 0.18 -7.84 -26.74
N GLU A 425 -0.10 -8.63 -25.69
CA GLU A 425 0.11 -8.21 -24.30
C GLU A 425 1.60 -8.03 -24.02
N LEU A 426 2.44 -8.95 -24.52
CA LEU A 426 3.90 -8.83 -24.45
C LEU A 426 4.42 -7.58 -25.19
N CYS A 427 3.86 -7.27 -26.36
CA CYS A 427 4.22 -6.07 -27.12
C CYS A 427 3.82 -4.77 -26.40
N LEU A 428 2.64 -4.74 -25.79
CA LEU A 428 2.16 -3.59 -25.01
C LEU A 428 2.99 -3.43 -23.72
N ALA A 429 3.34 -4.52 -23.05
CA ALA A 429 4.23 -4.51 -21.90
C ALA A 429 5.65 -4.04 -22.25
N LEU A 430 6.19 -4.46 -23.40
CA LEU A 430 7.48 -3.97 -23.91
C LEU A 430 7.42 -2.46 -24.13
N THR A 431 6.40 -1.97 -24.86
CA THR A 431 6.18 -0.54 -25.10
C THR A 431 6.09 0.24 -23.79
N ALA A 432 5.39 -0.30 -22.79
CA ALA A 432 5.24 0.32 -21.48
C ALA A 432 6.57 0.40 -20.70
N ALA A 433 7.33 -0.70 -20.64
CA ALA A 433 8.68 -0.72 -20.06
C ALA A 433 9.64 0.26 -20.75
N THR A 434 9.64 0.26 -22.09
CA THR A 434 10.41 1.22 -22.91
C THR A 434 10.01 2.66 -22.61
N SER A 435 8.71 2.96 -22.49
CA SER A 435 8.22 4.32 -22.22
C SER A 435 8.62 4.86 -20.84
N SER A 436 8.82 3.97 -19.87
CA SER A 436 9.28 4.33 -18.52
C SER A 436 10.79 4.10 -18.32
N SER A 437 11.55 3.92 -19.41
CA SER A 437 13.00 3.61 -19.42
C SER A 437 13.42 2.44 -18.50
N GLN A 438 12.54 1.45 -18.35
CA GLN A 438 12.76 0.24 -17.54
C GLN A 438 13.57 -0.80 -18.32
N ILE A 439 14.83 -0.48 -18.61
CA ILE A 439 15.70 -1.24 -19.52
C ILE A 439 15.77 -2.73 -19.18
N ASN A 440 15.90 -3.08 -17.89
CA ASN A 440 15.96 -4.48 -17.45
C ASN A 440 14.70 -5.30 -17.80
N VAL A 441 13.54 -4.66 -17.85
CA VAL A 441 12.27 -5.31 -18.25
C VAL A 441 12.13 -5.31 -19.77
N ALA A 442 12.52 -4.22 -20.44
CA ALA A 442 12.52 -4.15 -21.90
C ALA A 442 13.44 -5.20 -22.53
N ASP A 443 14.65 -5.39 -22.00
CA ASP A 443 15.60 -6.44 -22.41
C ASP A 443 15.06 -7.85 -22.18
N TYR A 444 14.35 -8.07 -21.07
CA TYR A 444 13.67 -9.34 -20.82
C TYR A 444 12.53 -9.60 -21.82
N LEU A 445 11.70 -8.59 -22.11
CA LEU A 445 10.52 -8.74 -22.96
C LEU A 445 10.84 -8.79 -24.45
N LEU A 446 11.82 -8.01 -24.93
CA LEU A 446 12.17 -7.90 -26.35
C LEU A 446 12.33 -9.25 -27.09
N PRO A 447 13.15 -10.21 -26.61
CA PRO A 447 13.33 -11.51 -27.29
C PRO A 447 12.11 -12.44 -27.18
N ARG A 448 11.05 -12.04 -26.46
CA ARG A 448 9.82 -12.81 -26.26
C ARG A 448 8.64 -12.30 -27.10
N VAL A 449 8.70 -11.07 -27.61
CA VAL A 449 7.69 -10.57 -28.54
C VAL A 449 7.99 -11.11 -29.95
N PRO A 450 7.01 -11.70 -30.68
CA PRO A 450 7.27 -12.22 -32.01
C PRO A 450 7.67 -11.12 -33.00
N GLN A 451 8.67 -11.41 -33.84
CA GLN A 451 9.26 -10.43 -34.75
C GLN A 451 8.26 -9.78 -35.71
N HIS A 452 7.22 -10.53 -36.12
CA HIS A 452 6.17 -10.04 -37.00
C HIS A 452 5.25 -9.00 -36.32
N VAL A 453 5.05 -9.08 -35.00
CA VAL A 453 4.31 -8.08 -34.21
C VAL A 453 5.15 -6.81 -34.07
N LEU A 454 6.43 -6.96 -33.72
CA LEU A 454 7.38 -5.84 -33.63
C LEU A 454 7.50 -5.07 -34.96
N ALA A 455 7.54 -5.79 -36.08
CA ALA A 455 7.58 -5.19 -37.42
C ALA A 455 6.25 -4.53 -37.84
N ALA A 456 5.11 -5.08 -37.42
CA ALA A 456 3.79 -4.51 -37.75
C ALA A 456 3.44 -3.25 -36.94
N LEU A 457 4.00 -3.11 -35.73
CA LEU A 457 3.73 -2.01 -34.79
C LEU A 457 4.96 -1.11 -34.57
N SER A 458 5.96 -1.16 -35.45
CA SER A 458 7.28 -0.58 -35.20
C SER A 458 7.25 0.95 -35.01
N ILE A 459 6.33 1.64 -35.69
CA ILE A 459 6.16 3.08 -35.59
C ILE A 459 5.41 3.42 -34.30
N GLU A 460 4.35 2.67 -34.01
CA GLU A 460 3.46 2.83 -32.85
C GLU A 460 4.20 2.60 -31.53
N ILE A 461 5.08 1.58 -31.47
CA ILE A 461 5.94 1.29 -30.31
C ILE A 461 6.82 2.50 -30.00
N LEU A 462 7.53 3.04 -30.99
CA LEU A 462 8.45 4.17 -30.77
C LEU A 462 7.71 5.47 -30.47
N LYS A 463 6.56 5.73 -31.13
CA LYS A 463 5.70 6.89 -30.82
C LYS A 463 5.19 6.84 -29.38
N ALA A 464 4.55 5.75 -28.97
CA ALA A 464 4.01 5.58 -27.63
C ALA A 464 5.11 5.62 -26.55
N ALA A 465 6.29 5.08 -26.83
CA ALA A 465 7.45 5.18 -25.95
C ALA A 465 7.94 6.62 -25.79
N GLY A 466 8.01 7.41 -26.87
CA GLY A 466 8.40 8.82 -26.82
C GLY A 466 7.35 9.72 -26.14
N GLU A 467 6.06 9.52 -26.43
CA GLU A 467 4.95 10.29 -25.82
C GLU A 467 4.90 10.15 -24.29
N ARG A 468 5.15 8.94 -23.76
CA ARG A 468 5.07 8.62 -22.33
C ARG A 468 6.41 8.65 -21.60
N SER A 469 7.46 9.09 -22.28
CA SER A 469 8.88 9.07 -21.86
C SER A 469 9.22 9.68 -20.49
N SER A 470 8.31 10.44 -19.86
CA SER A 470 8.53 11.14 -18.57
C SER A 470 9.77 12.05 -18.53
N GLY A 471 10.33 12.39 -19.70
CA GLY A 471 11.55 13.20 -19.85
C GLY A 471 12.84 12.41 -20.18
N SER A 472 12.80 11.09 -20.30
CA SER A 472 13.93 10.23 -20.71
C SER A 472 13.59 9.41 -21.95
N LEU A 473 14.43 9.49 -22.99
CA LEU A 473 14.32 8.65 -24.19
C LEU A 473 15.26 7.42 -24.12
N ASP A 474 15.82 7.09 -22.95
CA ASP A 474 16.79 6.00 -22.78
C ASP A 474 16.20 4.64 -23.21
N GLY A 475 14.90 4.41 -22.97
CA GLY A 475 14.20 3.22 -23.46
C GLY A 475 14.08 3.16 -24.99
N VAL A 476 13.82 4.30 -25.66
CA VAL A 476 13.79 4.40 -27.13
C VAL A 476 15.18 4.14 -27.70
N GLU A 477 16.20 4.77 -27.11
CA GLU A 477 17.60 4.56 -27.46
C GLU A 477 18.01 3.08 -27.29
N PHE A 478 17.59 2.44 -26.21
CA PHE A 478 17.81 1.01 -25.97
C PHE A 478 17.18 0.12 -27.05
N LEU A 479 15.92 0.34 -27.46
CA LEU A 479 15.30 -0.47 -28.52
C LEU A 479 16.03 -0.35 -29.85
N LEU A 480 16.44 0.87 -30.21
CA LEU A 480 17.16 1.14 -31.44
C LEU A 480 18.56 0.51 -31.42
N HIS A 481 19.30 0.65 -30.32
CA HIS A 481 20.58 -0.05 -30.13
C HIS A 481 20.43 -1.57 -30.12
N SER A 482 19.33 -2.11 -29.62
CA SER A 482 19.07 -3.55 -29.56
C SER A 482 18.68 -4.17 -30.90
N ASN A 483 18.55 -3.37 -31.98
CA ASN A 483 18.03 -3.82 -33.27
C ASN A 483 16.66 -4.53 -33.13
N PHE A 484 15.69 -3.87 -32.50
CA PHE A 484 14.42 -4.51 -32.11
C PHE A 484 13.63 -5.15 -33.28
N LEU A 485 13.90 -4.78 -34.54
CA LEU A 485 13.29 -5.40 -35.72
C LEU A 485 14.04 -6.62 -36.28
N GLY A 486 15.18 -7.01 -35.69
CA GLY A 486 16.05 -8.07 -36.20
C GLY A 486 16.82 -7.70 -37.48
N ASP A 487 16.32 -6.74 -38.26
CA ASP A 487 16.98 -6.15 -39.43
C ASP A 487 17.46 -4.71 -39.15
N PRO A 488 18.79 -4.44 -39.25
CA PRO A 488 19.33 -3.09 -39.12
C PRO A 488 18.71 -2.09 -40.10
N SER A 489 18.42 -2.51 -41.33
CA SER A 489 17.88 -1.64 -42.38
C SER A 489 16.47 -1.17 -42.01
N ALA A 490 15.59 -2.09 -41.62
CA ALA A 490 14.26 -1.77 -41.10
C ALA A 490 14.32 -0.88 -39.86
N THR A 491 15.18 -1.18 -38.87
CA THR A 491 15.30 -0.39 -37.63
C THR A 491 15.67 1.06 -37.93
N TYR A 492 16.64 1.30 -38.82
CA TYR A 492 17.00 2.67 -39.24
C TYR A 492 15.91 3.33 -40.09
N ALA A 493 15.25 2.60 -41.00
CA ALA A 493 14.20 3.15 -41.85
C ALA A 493 12.97 3.64 -41.04
N VAL A 494 12.61 2.93 -39.97
CA VAL A 494 11.53 3.35 -39.06
C VAL A 494 11.91 4.62 -38.30
N ALA A 495 13.12 4.69 -37.75
CA ALA A 495 13.61 5.89 -37.06
C ALA A 495 13.65 7.12 -37.99
N ASP A 496 14.15 6.95 -39.21
CA ASP A 496 14.19 7.99 -40.23
C ASP A 496 12.79 8.44 -40.66
N SER A 497 11.86 7.49 -40.88
CA SER A 497 10.47 7.78 -41.21
C SER A 497 9.76 8.61 -40.13
N ILE A 498 9.97 8.32 -38.85
CA ILE A 498 9.39 9.11 -37.75
C ILE A 498 10.03 10.50 -37.70
N SER A 499 11.36 10.61 -37.89
CA SER A 499 12.07 11.89 -37.88
C SER A 499 11.63 12.86 -38.98
N LYS A 500 11.26 12.32 -40.15
CA LYS A 500 10.75 13.07 -41.32
C LYS A 500 9.23 13.26 -41.29
N SER A 501 8.53 12.71 -40.30
CA SER A 501 7.06 12.71 -40.26
C SER A 501 6.49 14.08 -39.89
N SER A 502 5.50 14.53 -40.66
CA SER A 502 4.65 15.69 -40.35
C SER A 502 3.42 15.33 -39.50
N ASP A 503 3.39 14.14 -38.90
CA ASP A 503 2.33 13.70 -38.01
C ASP A 503 2.48 14.39 -36.64
N GLU A 504 1.51 15.26 -36.31
CA GLU A 504 1.47 16.02 -35.06
C GLU A 504 1.24 15.16 -33.81
N SER A 505 0.87 13.88 -33.96
CA SER A 505 0.84 12.95 -32.83
C SER A 505 2.22 12.40 -32.44
N VAL A 506 3.27 12.63 -33.25
CA VAL A 506 4.66 12.31 -32.86
C VAL A 506 5.16 13.39 -31.89
N ALA A 507 5.54 13.00 -30.67
CA ALA A 507 6.14 13.89 -29.69
C ALA A 507 7.34 14.68 -30.27
N PRO A 508 7.39 16.03 -30.14
CA PRO A 508 8.46 16.85 -30.71
C PRO A 508 9.86 16.43 -30.27
N GLU A 509 10.01 16.03 -29.01
CA GLU A 509 11.25 15.57 -28.39
C GLU A 509 11.76 14.28 -29.04
N LEU A 510 10.85 13.32 -29.27
CA LEU A 510 11.16 12.08 -30.01
C LEU A 510 11.57 12.40 -31.45
N ARG A 511 10.80 13.26 -32.14
CA ARG A 511 11.08 13.64 -33.53
C ARG A 511 12.46 14.27 -33.66
N PHE A 512 12.81 15.18 -32.74
CA PHE A 512 14.12 15.83 -32.69
C PHE A 512 15.25 14.85 -32.36
N PHE A 513 15.09 14.00 -31.36
CA PHE A 513 16.08 12.97 -30.99
C PHE A 513 16.38 12.02 -32.15
N LEU A 514 15.35 11.51 -32.82
CA LEU A 514 15.52 10.63 -33.99
C LEU A 514 16.16 11.39 -35.15
N TRP A 515 15.78 12.65 -35.37
CA TRP A 515 16.40 13.49 -36.40
C TRP A 515 17.90 13.72 -36.14
N GLU A 516 18.30 14.06 -34.91
CA GLU A 516 19.69 14.36 -34.56
C GLU A 516 20.60 13.10 -34.55
N HIS A 517 20.09 11.95 -34.10
CA HIS A 517 20.93 10.78 -33.82
C HIS A 517 20.71 9.60 -34.78
N TRP A 518 19.48 9.37 -35.25
CA TRP A 518 19.07 8.10 -35.87
C TRP A 518 18.55 8.20 -37.31
N SER A 519 18.43 9.40 -37.86
CA SER A 519 17.98 9.66 -39.23
C SER A 519 19.10 9.51 -40.29
N GLU A 520 18.73 9.50 -41.56
CA GLU A 520 19.65 9.64 -42.68
C GLU A 520 20.41 10.99 -42.64
N ALA A 521 19.78 12.06 -42.16
CA ALA A 521 20.43 13.36 -41.97
C ALA A 521 21.51 13.30 -40.88
N ALA A 522 21.28 12.55 -39.80
CA ALA A 522 22.27 12.28 -38.76
C ALA A 522 23.48 11.51 -39.29
N TYR A 523 23.27 10.55 -40.20
CA TYR A 523 24.37 9.83 -40.87
C TYR A 523 25.25 10.78 -41.70
N LEU A 524 24.64 11.65 -42.51
CA LEU A 524 25.36 12.63 -43.32
C LEU A 524 26.11 13.68 -42.47
N ASP A 525 25.52 14.12 -41.35
CA ASP A 525 26.19 14.96 -40.36
C ASP A 525 27.38 14.23 -39.71
N GLY A 526 27.20 12.96 -39.34
CA GLY A 526 28.28 12.10 -38.83
C GLY A 526 29.47 11.98 -39.79
N LEU A 527 29.21 11.74 -41.08
CA LEU A 527 30.24 11.72 -42.13
C LEU A 527 30.98 13.07 -42.23
N ARG A 528 30.25 14.20 -42.21
CA ARG A 528 30.83 15.54 -42.23
C ARG A 528 31.72 15.77 -41.01
N GLN A 529 31.26 15.43 -39.81
CA GLN A 529 32.03 15.58 -38.56
C GLN A 529 33.29 14.70 -38.57
N GLY A 530 33.20 13.46 -39.07
CA GLY A 530 34.36 12.60 -39.27
C GLY A 530 35.39 13.23 -40.22
N GLN A 531 34.93 13.85 -41.31
CA GLN A 531 35.80 14.50 -42.30
C GLN A 531 36.44 15.77 -41.72
N GLU A 532 35.69 16.56 -40.94
CA GLU A 532 36.21 17.72 -40.23
C GLU A 532 37.23 17.33 -39.16
N ASN A 533 36.97 16.29 -38.37
CA ASN A 533 37.94 15.73 -37.42
C ASN A 533 39.24 15.32 -38.12
N TYR A 534 39.15 14.56 -39.22
CA TYR A 534 40.32 14.18 -40.02
C TYR A 534 41.08 15.41 -40.56
N LEU A 535 40.37 16.40 -41.12
CA LEU A 535 41.01 17.62 -41.63
C LEU A 535 41.68 18.44 -40.53
N ASN A 536 41.06 18.56 -39.36
CA ASN A 536 41.63 19.24 -38.21
C ASN A 536 42.86 18.49 -37.67
N PHE A 537 42.79 17.16 -37.55
CA PHE A 537 43.94 16.33 -37.18
C PHE A 537 45.11 16.48 -38.19
N VAL A 538 44.83 16.46 -39.50
CA VAL A 538 45.85 16.67 -40.54
C VAL A 538 46.42 18.08 -40.50
N ARG A 539 45.62 19.12 -40.20
CA ARG A 539 46.11 20.49 -39.99
C ARG A 539 47.05 20.57 -38.79
N ILE A 540 46.71 19.97 -37.66
CA ILE A 540 47.57 19.92 -36.46
C ILE A 540 48.85 19.13 -36.77
N LEU A 541 48.77 17.98 -37.45
CA LEU A 541 49.92 17.18 -37.85
C LEU A 541 50.85 17.91 -38.84
N ARG A 542 50.31 18.75 -39.73
CA ARG A 542 51.08 19.48 -40.75
C ARG A 542 51.61 20.82 -40.26
N TRP A 543 50.85 21.57 -39.49
CA TRP A 543 51.11 22.99 -39.16
C TRP A 543 51.09 23.29 -37.65
N GLY A 544 50.91 22.29 -36.79
CA GLY A 544 50.99 22.45 -35.34
C GLY A 544 52.41 22.80 -34.89
N GLY A 545 52.56 23.93 -34.20
CA GLY A 545 53.82 24.43 -33.65
C GLY A 545 54.08 24.04 -32.19
N SER A 546 53.46 22.95 -31.70
CA SER A 546 53.65 22.50 -30.31
C SER A 546 55.08 21.94 -30.09
N PRO A 547 55.70 22.13 -28.91
CA PRO A 547 57.01 21.55 -28.59
C PRO A 547 57.07 20.03 -28.71
N ILE A 548 55.92 19.37 -28.54
CA ILE A 548 55.71 17.97 -28.91
C ILE A 548 55.10 17.97 -30.31
N SER A 549 55.90 17.68 -31.34
CA SER A 549 55.42 17.52 -32.71
C SER A 549 54.68 16.19 -32.86
N LEU A 550 53.40 16.24 -33.28
CA LEU A 550 52.64 15.00 -33.53
C LEU A 550 53.25 14.12 -34.62
N ARG A 551 54.14 14.66 -35.48
CA ARG A 551 54.83 13.89 -36.52
C ARG A 551 55.84 12.90 -35.94
N ASP A 552 56.42 13.25 -34.79
CA ASP A 552 57.51 12.54 -34.13
C ASP A 552 56.98 11.34 -33.32
N ILE A 553 55.65 11.27 -33.18
CA ILE A 553 54.92 10.19 -32.49
C ILE A 553 54.74 8.99 -33.45
N PRO A 554 54.91 7.73 -32.97
CA PRO A 554 54.64 6.52 -33.74
C PRO A 554 53.25 6.50 -34.40
N PRO A 555 53.08 5.93 -35.61
CA PRO A 555 51.80 5.95 -36.34
C PRO A 555 50.59 5.43 -35.55
N PRO A 556 50.66 4.31 -34.79
CA PRO A 556 49.51 3.83 -34.02
C PRO A 556 49.07 4.79 -32.90
N LEU A 557 50.03 5.52 -32.30
CA LEU A 557 49.73 6.54 -31.29
C LEU A 557 49.11 7.80 -31.93
N ARG A 558 49.48 8.15 -33.16
CA ARG A 558 48.78 9.19 -33.94
C ARG A 558 47.33 8.80 -34.23
N VAL A 559 47.07 7.55 -34.63
CA VAL A 559 45.71 7.02 -34.83
C VAL A 559 44.91 7.08 -33.51
N ALA A 560 45.52 6.68 -32.39
CA ALA A 560 44.89 6.78 -31.08
C ALA A 560 44.50 8.22 -30.70
N ILE A 561 45.38 9.20 -30.93
CA ILE A 561 45.03 10.62 -30.67
C ILE A 561 43.84 11.08 -31.53
N ALA A 562 43.75 10.63 -32.78
CA ALA A 562 42.70 11.04 -33.72
C ALA A 562 41.33 10.37 -33.45
N TYR A 563 41.31 9.11 -33.00
CA TYR A 563 40.09 8.27 -33.02
C TYR A 563 39.81 7.48 -31.73
N LEU A 564 40.68 7.49 -30.72
CA LEU A 564 40.37 6.86 -29.42
C LEU A 564 39.11 7.47 -28.72
N PRO A 565 38.77 8.76 -28.87
CA PRO A 565 37.49 9.29 -28.36
C PRO A 565 36.28 8.61 -29.02
N LEU A 566 36.25 8.55 -30.35
CA LEU A 566 35.22 7.86 -31.13
C LEU A 566 35.11 6.38 -30.75
N TYR A 567 36.25 5.69 -30.64
CA TYR A 567 36.30 4.30 -30.19
C TYR A 567 35.64 4.10 -28.82
N ARG A 568 35.96 4.97 -27.84
CA ARG A 568 35.37 4.92 -26.50
C ARG A 568 33.88 5.25 -26.48
N GLU A 569 33.41 6.14 -27.35
CA GLU A 569 31.98 6.41 -27.51
C GLU A 569 31.25 5.19 -28.09
N CYS A 570 31.85 4.49 -29.04
CA CYS A 570 31.29 3.26 -29.61
C CYS A 570 31.26 2.10 -28.60
N ILE A 571 32.29 1.91 -27.75
CA ILE A 571 32.27 0.87 -26.70
C ILE A 571 31.18 1.14 -25.64
N LYS A 572 30.96 2.41 -25.27
CA LYS A 572 29.93 2.77 -24.27
C LYS A 572 28.53 2.37 -24.71
N VAL A 573 28.28 2.34 -26.02
CA VAL A 573 27.04 1.84 -26.61
C VAL A 573 27.04 0.31 -26.56
N ASN A 574 26.38 -0.26 -25.55
CA ASN A 574 26.33 -1.70 -25.31
C ASN A 574 25.32 -2.44 -26.22
N GLY A 575 25.26 -2.06 -27.51
CA GLY A 575 24.21 -2.43 -28.46
C GLY A 575 24.63 -3.37 -29.60
N CYS A 576 23.65 -3.74 -30.43
CA CYS A 576 23.85 -4.33 -31.74
C CYS A 576 24.06 -3.26 -32.83
N LEU A 577 23.33 -2.14 -32.76
CA LEU A 577 23.47 -0.99 -33.66
C LEU A 577 24.14 0.20 -32.98
N PHE A 578 24.74 1.07 -33.79
CA PHE A 578 25.12 2.43 -33.38
C PHE A 578 24.09 3.45 -33.90
N SER A 579 24.02 4.62 -33.27
CA SER A 579 23.28 5.74 -33.83
C SER A 579 23.85 6.10 -35.21
N GLN A 580 23.01 6.60 -36.12
CA GLN A 580 23.43 6.93 -37.48
C GLN A 580 24.57 7.97 -37.48
N LYS A 581 24.55 8.92 -36.54
CA LYS A 581 25.61 9.91 -36.33
C LYS A 581 26.97 9.26 -36.03
N LEU A 582 27.02 8.32 -35.09
CA LEU A 582 28.24 7.56 -34.76
C LEU A 582 28.67 6.65 -35.92
N ARG A 583 27.71 5.99 -36.59
CA ARG A 583 27.98 5.16 -37.78
C ARG A 583 28.63 5.97 -38.90
N GLY A 584 28.16 7.19 -39.17
CA GLY A 584 28.75 8.09 -40.17
C GLY A 584 30.21 8.46 -39.82
N GLN A 585 30.48 8.80 -38.56
CA GLN A 585 31.86 9.06 -38.10
C GLN A 585 32.77 7.83 -38.21
N LEU A 586 32.26 6.63 -37.89
CA LEU A 586 32.98 5.36 -38.03
C LEU A 586 33.28 5.00 -39.49
N VAL A 587 32.32 5.15 -40.41
CA VAL A 587 32.54 4.93 -41.85
C VAL A 587 33.66 5.83 -42.36
N GLU A 588 33.67 7.11 -41.98
CA GLU A 588 34.73 8.02 -42.38
C GLU A 588 36.08 7.65 -41.76
N ALA A 589 36.13 7.32 -40.47
CA ALA A 589 37.37 6.86 -39.82
C ALA A 589 37.93 5.59 -40.48
N ALA A 590 37.08 4.59 -40.73
CA ALA A 590 37.44 3.35 -41.43
C ALA A 590 37.93 3.63 -42.86
N ARG A 591 37.26 4.51 -43.61
CA ARG A 591 37.68 4.93 -44.97
C ARG A 591 39.07 5.58 -44.99
N ARG A 592 39.43 6.34 -43.94
CA ARG A 592 40.75 6.99 -43.80
C ARG A 592 41.86 6.03 -43.38
N LEU A 593 41.54 4.96 -42.64
CA LEU A 593 42.50 3.97 -42.15
C LEU A 593 42.69 2.80 -43.13
N GLY A 594 41.60 2.27 -43.70
CA GLY A 594 41.56 1.08 -44.55
C GLY A 594 42.04 1.25 -46.01
N GLY A 595 42.75 2.32 -46.33
CA GLY A 595 43.47 2.43 -47.61
C GLY A 595 42.60 2.65 -48.87
N GLY A 596 41.38 3.17 -48.74
CA GLY A 596 40.58 3.61 -49.89
C GLY A 596 39.86 2.51 -50.69
N GLY A 597 39.86 1.27 -50.20
CA GLY A 597 38.89 0.28 -50.65
C GLY A 597 37.48 0.70 -50.28
N ALA A 598 36.51 0.48 -51.16
CA ALA A 598 35.10 0.69 -50.86
C ALA A 598 34.64 -0.38 -49.87
N LEU A 599 34.72 -0.09 -48.56
CA LEU A 599 33.85 -0.75 -47.59
C LEU A 599 32.42 -0.39 -48.01
N GLU A 600 31.60 -1.40 -48.31
CA GLU A 600 30.21 -1.18 -48.70
C GLU A 600 29.49 -0.43 -47.58
N GLU A 601 28.61 0.51 -47.95
CA GLU A 601 27.80 1.30 -47.01
C GLU A 601 26.92 0.41 -46.11
N ALA A 602 26.74 -0.85 -46.50
CA ALA A 602 26.04 -1.92 -45.80
C ALA A 602 26.81 -2.57 -44.62
N SER A 603 28.12 -2.29 -44.43
CA SER A 603 28.90 -2.92 -43.35
C SER A 603 28.30 -2.63 -41.97
N GLN A 604 28.17 -3.66 -41.13
CA GLN A 604 27.58 -3.55 -39.80
C GLN A 604 28.48 -2.73 -38.86
N GLY A 605 27.90 -2.04 -37.88
CA GLY A 605 28.65 -1.15 -36.99
C GLY A 605 29.88 -1.80 -36.33
N ARG A 606 29.77 -3.07 -35.93
CA ARG A 606 30.87 -3.84 -35.33
C ARG A 606 32.03 -4.12 -36.30
N GLU A 607 31.76 -4.28 -37.60
CA GLU A 607 32.79 -4.49 -38.62
C GLU A 607 33.61 -3.20 -38.82
N LEU A 608 32.94 -2.05 -38.82
CA LEU A 608 33.58 -0.73 -38.84
C LEU A 608 34.42 -0.47 -37.58
N LEU A 609 33.92 -0.89 -36.41
CA LEU A 609 34.67 -0.77 -35.16
C LEU A 609 35.94 -1.63 -35.17
N ALA A 610 35.86 -2.87 -35.68
CA ALA A 610 37.02 -3.77 -35.81
C ALA A 610 38.13 -3.19 -36.71
N VAL A 611 37.79 -2.45 -37.78
CA VAL A 611 38.77 -1.72 -38.59
C VAL A 611 39.51 -0.65 -37.77
N LEU A 612 38.81 0.04 -36.87
CA LEU A 612 39.41 1.04 -35.98
C LEU A 612 40.27 0.37 -34.90
N GLU A 613 39.78 -0.69 -34.26
CA GLU A 613 40.52 -1.49 -33.26
C GLU A 613 41.85 -2.00 -33.80
N HIS A 614 41.88 -2.52 -35.02
CA HIS A 614 43.11 -3.04 -35.66
C HIS A 614 44.25 -2.01 -35.73
N HIS A 615 43.92 -0.72 -35.84
CA HIS A 615 44.89 0.37 -35.95
C HIS A 615 45.21 1.04 -34.60
N LEU A 616 44.51 0.67 -33.52
CA LEU A 616 44.73 1.19 -32.18
C LEU A 616 45.75 0.34 -31.40
N PRO A 617 46.61 0.96 -30.55
CA PRO A 617 47.54 0.20 -29.70
C PRO A 617 46.81 -0.74 -28.73
N PRO A 618 47.15 -2.05 -28.66
CA PRO A 618 46.41 -3.02 -27.84
C PRO A 618 46.30 -2.67 -26.35
N PHE A 619 47.31 -1.98 -25.78
CA PHE A 619 47.30 -1.55 -24.37
C PHE A 619 46.30 -0.41 -24.07
N LEU A 620 45.72 0.23 -25.10
CA LEU A 620 44.62 1.21 -24.96
C LEU A 620 43.24 0.55 -25.13
N ILE A 621 43.21 -0.71 -25.59
CA ILE A 621 42.01 -1.51 -25.85
C ILE A 621 41.77 -2.47 -24.68
N HIS A 622 42.81 -3.20 -24.23
CA HIS A 622 42.73 -4.23 -23.18
C HIS A 622 42.67 -3.67 -21.74
N LYS A 623 41.93 -2.59 -21.52
CA LYS A 623 41.73 -1.97 -20.20
C LYS A 623 40.30 -1.45 -19.96
N PHE A 624 39.31 -2.16 -20.48
CA PHE A 624 37.93 -2.15 -20.02
C PHE A 624 37.39 -3.58 -20.05
#